data_AF-A0A2A6NWX0-F1
#
_entry.id   AF-A0A2A6NWX0-F1
#
_cell.length_a   1.000
_cell.length_b   1.000
_cell.length_c   1.000
_cell.angle_alpha   90.00
_cell.angle_beta   90.00
_cell.angle_gamma   90.00
#
_symmetry.space_group_name_H-M   'P 1'
#
loop_
_entity.id
_entity.type
_entity.pdbx_description
1 polymer ?
#
loop_
_entity_poly.entity_id
_entity_poly.type
_entity_poly.pdbx_seq_one_letter_code
_entity_poly.pdbx_strand_id
1 'polypeptide(L)'
;MVITDLKRHFLKLCADEEVDVQWCDNPLKALALSGELEFIRTPCITSEIAYAVAMHELGHIKSRNRSTEQIARERAAWDWARRNALKWTPRMEAYAAASLRWYEDQPSEPAGKPDNQ
;
A
#
# COMPACT_ATOMS: atom_id res chain seq x y z
N MET A 1 22.02 -4.62 -0.12
CA MET A 1 20.77 -5.16 -0.72
C MET A 1 20.72 -4.67 -2.15
N VAL A 2 20.54 -5.57 -3.11
CA VAL A 2 20.51 -5.17 -4.53
C VAL A 2 19.06 -4.91 -4.92
N ILE A 3 18.80 -3.79 -5.58
CA ILE A 3 17.45 -3.40 -6.03
C ILE A 3 16.78 -4.48 -6.89
N THR A 4 17.59 -5.21 -7.68
CA THR A 4 17.15 -6.35 -8.47
C THR A 4 16.51 -7.45 -7.61
N ASP A 5 16.99 -7.70 -6.40
CA ASP A 5 16.43 -8.71 -5.50
C ASP A 5 15.07 -8.28 -4.95
N LEU A 6 14.94 -7.00 -4.60
CA LEU A 6 13.66 -6.41 -4.18
C LEU A 6 12.62 -6.48 -5.29
N LYS A 7 13.02 -6.13 -6.51
CA LYS A 7 12.15 -6.22 -7.69
C LYS A 7 11.73 -7.66 -7.98
N ARG A 8 12.68 -8.61 -7.96
CA ARG A 8 12.40 -10.03 -8.18
C ARG A 8 11.44 -10.58 -7.13
N HIS A 9 11.65 -10.23 -5.87
CA HIS A 9 10.77 -10.62 -4.77
C HIS A 9 9.35 -10.10 -4.98
N PHE A 10 9.19 -8.80 -5.27
CA PHE A 10 7.86 -8.22 -5.51
C PHE A 10 7.15 -8.89 -6.70
N LEU A 11 7.84 -9.06 -7.82
CA LEU A 11 7.29 -9.74 -8.99
C LEU A 11 6.88 -11.19 -8.71
N LYS A 12 7.66 -11.90 -7.89
CA LYS A 12 7.29 -13.25 -7.46
C LYS A 12 5.98 -13.25 -6.67
N LEU A 13 5.82 -12.32 -5.72
CA LEU A 13 4.58 -12.22 -4.95
C LEU A 13 3.38 -11.88 -5.82
N CYS A 14 3.51 -10.98 -6.80
CA CYS A 14 2.42 -10.68 -7.73
C CYS A 14 2.06 -11.89 -8.61
N ALA A 15 3.07 -12.62 -9.10
CA ALA A 15 2.85 -13.80 -9.94
C ALA A 15 2.17 -14.95 -9.16
N ASP A 16 2.59 -15.20 -7.92
CA ASP A 16 2.01 -16.24 -7.06
C ASP A 16 0.53 -15.94 -6.71
N GLU A 17 0.09 -14.69 -6.89
CA GLU A 17 -1.24 -14.19 -6.52
C GLU A 17 -2.08 -13.78 -7.73
N GLU A 18 -1.59 -14.04 -8.97
CA GLU A 18 -2.27 -13.69 -10.22
C GLU A 18 -2.62 -12.18 -10.33
N VAL A 19 -1.78 -11.32 -9.75
CA VAL A 19 -1.96 -9.86 -9.78
C VAL A 19 -1.27 -9.26 -11.01
N ASP A 20 -2.04 -8.53 -11.82
CA ASP A 20 -1.50 -7.77 -12.95
C ASP A 20 -0.77 -6.51 -12.46
N VAL A 21 0.46 -6.31 -12.93
CA VAL A 21 1.32 -5.19 -12.53
C VAL A 21 1.60 -4.26 -13.69
N GLN A 22 1.24 -2.98 -13.52
CA GLN A 22 1.64 -1.89 -14.42
C GLN A 22 2.62 -0.95 -13.72
N TRP A 23 3.72 -0.63 -14.39
CA TRP A 23 4.69 0.35 -13.88
C TRP A 23 4.25 1.79 -14.16
N CYS A 24 4.55 2.71 -13.27
CA CYS A 24 4.38 4.15 -13.47
C CYS A 24 5.63 4.96 -13.11
N ASP A 25 5.73 6.18 -13.62
CA ASP A 25 6.88 7.05 -13.38
C ASP A 25 6.73 7.95 -12.13
N ASN A 26 5.52 8.06 -11.59
CA ASN A 26 5.20 8.91 -10.43
C ASN A 26 4.56 8.07 -9.30
N PRO A 27 5.21 7.95 -8.13
CA PRO A 27 4.68 7.24 -6.97
C PRO A 27 3.30 7.70 -6.49
N LEU A 28 2.95 8.98 -6.66
CA LEU A 28 1.62 9.51 -6.30
C LEU A 28 0.49 8.98 -7.19
N LYS A 29 0.84 8.30 -8.29
CA LYS A 29 -0.11 7.61 -9.18
C LYS A 29 -0.17 6.11 -8.92
N ALA A 30 0.47 5.63 -7.85
CA ALA A 30 0.33 4.26 -7.42
C ALA A 30 -1.12 4.01 -6.95
N LEU A 31 -1.63 2.82 -7.24
CA LEU A 31 -2.98 2.41 -6.88
C LEU A 31 -3.11 0.89 -6.96
N ALA A 32 -3.76 0.30 -5.97
CA ALA A 32 -4.26 -1.06 -6.01
C ALA A 32 -5.79 -1.10 -6.16
N LEU A 33 -6.27 -1.98 -7.04
CA LEU A 33 -7.69 -2.27 -7.24
C LEU A 33 -7.94 -3.76 -6.98
N SER A 34 -9.00 -4.06 -6.23
CA SER A 34 -9.45 -5.42 -5.93
C SER A 34 -10.93 -5.56 -6.30
N GLY A 35 -11.28 -6.60 -7.07
CA GLY A 35 -12.62 -6.81 -7.66
C GLY A 35 -12.67 -8.11 -8.46
N GLU A 36 -13.23 -8.08 -9.69
CA GLU A 36 -13.17 -9.23 -10.62
C GLU A 36 -11.73 -9.53 -11.11
N LEU A 37 -10.82 -8.55 -11.02
CA LEU A 37 -9.39 -8.67 -11.29
C LEU A 37 -8.59 -7.91 -10.22
N GLU A 38 -7.41 -8.43 -9.85
CA GLU A 38 -6.48 -7.77 -8.94
C GLU A 38 -5.42 -7.01 -9.77
N PHE A 39 -5.35 -5.68 -9.60
CA PHE A 39 -4.47 -4.82 -10.39
C PHE A 39 -3.67 -3.88 -9.49
N ILE A 40 -2.36 -3.77 -9.76
CA ILE A 40 -1.48 -2.81 -9.11
C ILE A 40 -0.82 -1.92 -10.17
N ARG A 41 -0.95 -0.62 -9.97
CA ARG A 41 -0.07 0.38 -10.57
C ARG A 41 0.93 0.84 -9.52
N THR A 42 2.23 0.70 -9.79
CA THR A 42 3.28 1.09 -8.82
C THR A 42 4.50 1.67 -9.52
N PRO A 43 5.25 2.59 -8.88
CA PRO A 43 6.53 3.02 -9.41
C PRO A 43 7.48 1.84 -9.65
N CYS A 44 8.33 1.97 -10.67
CA CYS A 44 9.45 1.05 -10.84
C CYS A 44 10.25 0.94 -9.54
N ILE A 45 10.54 -0.29 -9.11
CA ILE A 45 11.34 -0.55 -7.91
C ILE A 45 12.80 -0.20 -8.21
N THR A 46 13.15 1.07 -7.97
CA THR A 46 14.49 1.65 -8.16
C THR A 46 15.17 1.97 -6.83
N SER A 47 14.42 1.87 -5.72
CA SER A 47 14.89 2.16 -4.37
C SER A 47 14.14 1.32 -3.34
N GLU A 48 14.66 1.28 -2.11
CA GLU A 48 13.98 0.69 -0.95
C GLU A 48 12.61 1.31 -0.67
N ILE A 49 12.44 2.62 -0.90
CA ILE A 49 11.15 3.29 -0.71
C ILE A 49 10.16 2.90 -1.81
N ALA A 50 10.59 2.85 -3.06
CA ALA A 50 9.74 2.39 -4.16
C ALA A 50 9.28 0.94 -3.95
N TYR A 51 10.15 0.09 -3.38
CA TYR A 51 9.80 -1.25 -2.95
C TYR A 51 8.75 -1.24 -1.83
N ALA A 52 8.91 -0.42 -0.78
CA ALA A 52 7.95 -0.33 0.31
C ALA A 52 6.57 0.13 -0.17
N VAL A 53 6.51 1.10 -1.10
CA VAL A 53 5.25 1.55 -1.73
C VAL A 53 4.62 0.41 -2.53
N ALA A 54 5.38 -0.30 -3.36
CA ALA A 54 4.85 -1.43 -4.13
C ALA A 54 4.26 -2.52 -3.22
N MET A 55 4.95 -2.85 -2.11
CA MET A 55 4.46 -3.80 -1.12
C MET A 55 3.20 -3.31 -0.39
N HIS A 56 3.06 -2.00 -0.16
CA HIS A 56 1.86 -1.40 0.42
C HIS A 56 0.65 -1.52 -0.51
N GLU A 57 0.82 -1.24 -1.80
CA GLU A 57 -0.24 -1.45 -2.80
C GLU A 57 -0.69 -2.91 -2.83
N LEU A 58 0.25 -3.86 -2.81
CA LEU A 58 -0.09 -5.28 -2.69
C LEU A 58 -0.80 -5.61 -1.36
N GLY A 59 -0.41 -4.93 -0.28
CA GLY A 59 -1.08 -5.02 1.02
C GLY A 59 -2.55 -4.59 1.00
N HIS A 60 -2.95 -3.64 0.15
CA HIS A 60 -4.36 -3.28 -0.01
C HIS A 60 -5.19 -4.44 -0.55
N ILE A 61 -4.66 -5.17 -1.52
CA ILE A 61 -5.31 -6.36 -2.09
C ILE A 61 -5.34 -7.48 -1.05
N LYS A 62 -4.20 -7.74 -0.41
CA LYS A 62 -4.00 -8.93 0.44
C LYS A 62 -4.59 -8.83 1.83
N SER A 63 -4.67 -7.63 2.41
CA SER A 63 -5.28 -7.46 3.73
C SER A 63 -6.79 -7.71 3.72
N ARG A 64 -7.45 -7.55 2.55
CA ARG A 64 -8.91 -7.69 2.37
C ARG A 64 -9.72 -6.95 3.43
N ASN A 65 -9.14 -5.89 4.02
CA ASN A 65 -9.78 -5.14 5.08
C ASN A 65 -10.93 -4.31 4.49
N ARG A 66 -12.16 -4.68 4.84
CA ARG A 66 -13.40 -4.03 4.37
C ARG A 66 -13.86 -2.90 5.29
N SER A 67 -13.01 -2.43 6.20
CA SER A 67 -13.32 -1.28 7.04
C SER A 67 -13.70 -0.08 6.16
N THR A 68 -14.75 0.63 6.57
CA THR A 68 -15.15 1.90 5.95
C THR A 68 -14.15 3.01 6.27
N GLU A 69 -13.41 2.90 7.38
CA GLU A 69 -12.39 3.85 7.79
C GLU A 69 -11.13 3.74 6.92
N GLN A 70 -10.76 4.84 6.25
CA GLN A 70 -9.58 4.87 5.39
C GLN A 70 -8.31 4.53 6.16
N ILE A 71 -8.08 5.15 7.32
CA ILE A 71 -6.91 4.90 8.16
C ILE A 71 -6.76 3.41 8.54
N ALA A 72 -7.86 2.70 8.78
CA ALA A 72 -7.82 1.28 9.11
C ALA A 72 -7.37 0.41 7.91
N ARG A 73 -7.79 0.76 6.69
CA ARG A 73 -7.33 0.10 5.46
C ARG A 73 -5.85 0.38 5.19
N GLU A 74 -5.42 1.64 5.36
CA GLU A 74 -4.03 2.05 5.23
C GLU A 74 -3.12 1.29 6.20
N ARG A 75 -3.47 1.24 7.49
CA ARG A 75 -2.72 0.49 8.50
C ARG A 75 -2.61 -0.99 8.14
N ALA A 76 -3.72 -1.62 7.74
CA ALA A 76 -3.73 -3.03 7.39
C ALA A 76 -2.83 -3.34 6.17
N ALA A 77 -2.81 -2.45 5.18
CA ALA A 77 -1.93 -2.56 4.02
C ALA A 77 -0.44 -2.43 4.40
N TRP A 78 -0.07 -1.41 5.19
CA TRP A 78 1.30 -1.23 5.68
C TRP A 78 1.76 -2.39 6.58
N ASP A 79 0.89 -2.90 7.44
CA ASP A 79 1.20 -4.05 8.30
C ASP A 79 1.41 -5.33 7.49
N TRP A 80 0.61 -5.55 6.45
CA TRP A 80 0.84 -6.66 5.53
C TRP A 80 2.18 -6.50 4.80
N ALA A 81 2.47 -5.30 4.27
CA ALA A 81 3.72 -4.99 3.59
C ALA A 81 4.93 -5.28 4.49
N ARG A 82 4.90 -4.81 5.74
CA ARG A 82 5.98 -5.01 6.73
C ARG A 82 6.25 -6.49 7.00
N ARG A 83 5.21 -7.32 7.14
CA ARG A 83 5.33 -8.76 7.41
C ARG A 83 5.85 -9.57 6.23
N ASN A 84 5.57 -9.13 5.00
CA ASN A 84 5.89 -9.90 3.79
C ASN A 84 7.06 -9.32 3.00
N ALA A 85 7.64 -8.20 3.45
CA ALA A 85 8.82 -7.64 2.83
C ALA A 85 10.02 -8.58 3.01
N LEU A 86 10.81 -8.74 1.94
CA LEU A 86 12.10 -9.44 1.96
C LEU A 86 13.02 -8.86 3.05
N LYS A 87 12.95 -7.54 3.22
CA LYS A 87 13.56 -6.80 4.32
C LYS A 87 12.76 -5.52 4.54
N TRP A 88 12.57 -5.17 5.80
CA TRP A 88 12.01 -3.89 6.19
C TRP A 88 13.08 -3.01 6.85
N THR A 89 13.41 -1.87 6.24
CA THR A 89 14.48 -1.00 6.74
C THR A 89 13.94 0.16 7.57
N PRO A 90 14.74 0.78 8.46
CA PRO A 90 14.29 1.97 9.21
C PRO A 90 13.81 3.11 8.31
N ARG A 91 14.36 3.23 7.09
CA ARG A 91 13.93 4.22 6.10
C ARG A 91 12.53 3.93 5.56
N MET A 92 12.22 2.65 5.31
CA MET A 92 10.87 2.21 4.94
C MET A 92 9.87 2.44 6.08
N GLU A 93 10.26 2.13 7.32
CA GLU A 93 9.44 2.37 8.51
C GLU A 93 9.11 3.86 8.69
N ALA A 94 10.13 4.73 8.58
CA ALA A 94 9.93 6.17 8.66
C ALA A 94 9.00 6.70 7.57
N TYR A 95 9.10 6.16 6.34
CA TYR A 95 8.22 6.53 5.24
C TYR A 95 6.76 6.07 5.49
N ALA A 96 6.56 4.82 5.91
CA ALA A 96 5.25 4.28 6.22
C ALA A 96 4.57 5.06 7.36
N ALA A 97 5.33 5.37 8.43
CA ALA A 97 4.85 6.18 9.54
C ALA A 97 4.46 7.60 9.10
N ALA A 98 5.26 8.24 8.25
CA ALA A 98 4.93 9.55 7.70
C ALA A 98 3.67 9.53 6.83
N SER A 99 3.48 8.45 6.03
CA SER A 99 2.27 8.25 5.22
C SER A 99 1.01 8.12 6.08
N LEU A 100 1.08 7.33 7.17
CA LEU A 100 -0.05 7.15 8.08
C LEU A 100 -0.41 8.43 8.84
N ARG A 101 0.57 9.23 9.25
CA ARG A 101 0.34 10.51 9.95
C ARG A 101 -0.55 11.46 9.15
N TRP A 102 -0.39 11.48 7.83
CA TRP A 102 -1.23 12.32 6.96
C TRP A 102 -2.72 11.99 7.06
N TYR A 103 -3.06 10.73 7.34
CA TYR A 103 -4.45 10.29 7.56
C TYR A 103 -4.90 10.44 9.01
N GLU A 104 -3.99 10.35 9.99
CA GLU A 104 -4.28 10.59 11.40
C GLU A 104 -4.60 12.07 11.68
N ASP A 105 -3.97 12.98 10.95
CA ASP A 105 -4.16 14.43 11.09
C ASP A 105 -5.38 14.99 10.33
N GLN A 106 -6.10 14.15 9.58
CA GLN A 106 -7.37 14.57 8.96
C GLN A 106 -8.50 14.57 9.99
N PRO A 107 -9.23 15.69 10.16
CA PRO A 107 -10.40 15.69 11.01
C PRO A 107 -11.41 14.69 10.43
N SER A 108 -11.78 13.69 11.22
CA SER A 108 -12.94 12.85 10.92
C SER A 108 -14.12 13.76 10.65
N GLU A 109 -14.78 13.64 9.50
CA GLU A 109 -16.01 14.39 9.22
C GLU A 109 -16.96 14.26 10.42
N PRO A 110 -17.56 15.36 10.92
CA PRO A 110 -18.48 15.26 12.04
C PRO A 110 -19.67 14.38 11.62
N ALA A 111 -19.85 13.27 12.33
CA ALA A 111 -21.06 12.48 12.26
C ALA A 111 -22.23 13.31 12.77
N GLY A 112 -23.20 13.59 11.90
CA GLY A 112 -24.50 14.12 12.29
C GLY A 112 -24.98 15.28 11.43
N LYS A 113 -25.85 14.99 10.47
CA LYS A 113 -26.91 15.95 10.14
C LYS A 113 -28.00 15.77 11.21
N PRO A 114 -28.51 16.84 11.83
CA PRO A 114 -29.63 16.72 12.74
C PRO A 114 -30.89 16.30 11.95
N ASP A 115 -31.61 15.32 12.48
CA ASP A 115 -32.94 14.95 12.01
C ASP A 115 -33.85 16.18 12.06
N ASN A 116 -34.43 16.53 10.92
CA ASN A 116 -35.43 17.59 10.82
C ASN A 116 -36.75 17.06 11.40
N GLN A 117 -37.24 17.72 12.45
CA GLN A 117 -38.59 17.55 13.02
C GLN A 117 -39.67 17.89 12.00
#